data_AF-A0ABD2P874-F1
#
_entry.id   AF-A0ABD2P874-F1
#
_cell.length_a   1.000
_cell.length_b   1.000
_cell.length_c   1.000
_cell.angle_alpha   90.00
_cell.angle_beta   90.00
_cell.angle_gamma   90.00
#
_symmetry.space_group_name_H-M   'P 1'
#
loop_
_entity.id
_entity.type
_entity.pdbx_description
1 polymer ?
#
loop_
_entity_poly.entity_id
_entity_poly.type
_entity_poly.pdbx_seq_one_letter_code
_entity_poly.pdbx_strand_id
1 'polypeptide(L)'
;MADLRQCSREFLTDFIALYESFPSIWSVKSKEYSNREKKGEAYEKLVEINATATRDTVVKKVNPLRSVYRKELGKVNKSIRSGAGEDEMYKPYLWYFDLLHFLND
;
A
#
# COMPACT_ATOMS: atom_id res chain seq x y z
N MET A 1 6.71 5.16 -16.44
CA MET A 1 6.46 4.60 -15.09
C MET A 1 5.75 5.68 -14.29
N ALA A 2 4.58 5.41 -13.69
CA ALA A 2 3.87 6.42 -12.90
C ALA A 2 4.64 6.65 -11.60
N ASP A 3 5.44 7.71 -11.56
CA ASP A 3 6.27 8.02 -10.40
C ASP A 3 5.35 8.29 -9.19
N LEU A 4 5.55 7.54 -8.11
CA LEU A 4 4.82 7.75 -6.85
C LEU A 4 5.10 9.14 -6.27
N ARG A 5 6.23 9.74 -6.66
CA ARG A 5 6.66 11.08 -6.22
C ARG A 5 5.86 12.23 -6.82
N GLN A 6 5.07 11.98 -7.85
CA GLN A 6 4.36 13.03 -8.60
C GLN A 6 2.86 13.11 -8.27
N CYS A 7 2.35 12.26 -7.37
CA CYS A 7 0.98 12.37 -6.85
C CYS A 7 0.92 13.32 -5.66
N SER A 8 -0.15 14.11 -5.55
CA SER A 8 -0.40 14.93 -4.38
C SER A 8 -0.53 14.08 -3.13
N ARG A 9 -0.17 14.65 -1.97
CA ARG A 9 -0.26 13.99 -0.67
C ARG A 9 -1.69 13.52 -0.39
N GLU A 10 -2.66 14.40 -0.62
CA GLU A 10 -4.09 14.14 -0.47
C GLU A 10 -4.57 12.97 -1.33
N PHE A 11 -4.22 12.99 -2.63
CA PHE A 11 -4.57 11.89 -3.53
C PHE A 11 -3.99 10.57 -3.06
N LEU A 12 -2.73 10.56 -2.62
CA LEU A 12 -2.10 9.32 -2.15
C LEU A 12 -2.74 8.82 -0.86
N THR A 13 -3.11 9.72 0.06
CA THR A 13 -3.83 9.38 1.28
C THR A 13 -5.20 8.77 0.96
N ASP A 14 -6.01 9.41 0.13
CA ASP A 14 -7.33 8.91 -0.27
C ASP A 14 -7.22 7.57 -1.01
N PHE A 15 -6.22 7.46 -1.89
CA PHE A 15 -5.94 6.22 -2.62
C PHE A 15 -5.58 5.07 -1.67
N ILE A 16 -4.73 5.33 -0.66
CA ILE A 16 -4.32 4.30 0.31
C ILE A 16 -5.50 3.93 1.21
N ALA A 17 -6.26 4.91 1.70
CA ALA A 17 -7.44 4.65 2.54
C ALA A 17 -8.51 3.83 1.81
N LEU A 18 -8.78 4.17 0.54
CA LEU A 18 -9.69 3.37 -0.27
C LEU A 18 -9.12 1.97 -0.54
N TYR A 19 -7.82 1.87 -0.82
CA TYR A 19 -7.16 0.59 -1.04
C TYR A 19 -7.25 -0.31 0.20
N GLU A 20 -7.04 0.24 1.41
CA GLU A 20 -7.19 -0.45 2.69
C GLU A 20 -8.61 -0.98 2.91
N SER A 21 -9.64 -0.23 2.51
CA SER A 21 -11.05 -0.64 2.66
C SER A 21 -11.43 -1.90 1.87
N PHE A 22 -10.59 -2.34 0.92
CA PHE A 22 -10.85 -3.49 0.06
C PHE A 22 -9.90 -4.66 0.33
N PRO A 23 -10.14 -5.49 1.36
CA PRO A 23 -9.31 -6.67 1.64
C PRO A 23 -9.30 -7.67 0.47
N SER A 24 -10.30 -7.63 -0.43
CA SER A 24 -10.36 -8.43 -1.65
C SER A 24 -9.14 -8.26 -2.58
N ILE A 25 -8.45 -7.12 -2.56
CA ILE A 25 -7.31 -6.85 -3.45
C ILE A 25 -5.95 -6.88 -2.74
N TRP A 26 -5.93 -6.70 -1.42
CA TRP A 26 -4.68 -6.63 -0.67
C TRP A 26 -4.44 -7.77 0.31
N SER A 27 -5.49 -8.33 0.93
CA SER A 27 -5.37 -9.32 2.01
C SER A 27 -5.46 -10.75 1.48
N VAL A 28 -4.32 -11.39 1.25
CA VAL A 28 -4.26 -12.78 0.74
C VAL A 28 -4.90 -13.77 1.74
N LYS A 29 -4.88 -13.43 3.04
CA LYS A 29 -5.50 -14.23 4.11
C LYS A 29 -7.02 -14.13 4.13
N SER A 30 -7.60 -13.07 3.55
CA SER A 30 -9.04 -12.90 3.51
C SER A 30 -9.70 -13.83 2.48
N LYS A 31 -10.86 -14.39 2.83
CA LYS A 31 -11.71 -15.15 1.90
C LYS A 31 -12.12 -14.31 0.68
N GLU A 32 -12.18 -13.00 0.84
CA GLU A 32 -12.55 -12.07 -0.22
C GLU A 32 -11.50 -11.97 -1.32
N TYR A 33 -10.25 -12.36 -1.04
CA TYR A 33 -9.18 -12.33 -2.03
C TYR A 33 -9.38 -13.37 -3.13
N SER A 34 -10.11 -14.46 -2.88
CA SER A 34 -10.47 -15.40 -3.96
C SER A 34 -11.72 -14.95 -4.73
N ASN A 35 -12.50 -14.02 -4.17
CA ASN A 35 -13.73 -13.54 -4.79
C ASN A 35 -13.44 -12.57 -5.95
N ARG A 36 -13.72 -13.03 -7.17
CA ARG A 36 -13.48 -12.26 -8.40
C ARG A 36 -14.39 -11.04 -8.52
N GLU A 37 -15.63 -11.13 -8.03
CA GLU A 37 -16.62 -10.06 -8.09
C GLU A 37 -16.19 -8.90 -7.19
N LYS A 38 -15.90 -9.18 -5.91
CA LYS A 38 -15.36 -8.19 -4.96
C LYS A 38 -14.04 -7.58 -5.40
N LYS A 39 -13.20 -8.35 -6.12
CA LYS A 39 -11.98 -7.80 -6.74
C LYS A 39 -12.33 -6.81 -7.85
N GLY A 40 -13.29 -7.14 -8.70
CA GLY A 40 -13.78 -6.25 -9.76
C GLY A 40 -14.25 -4.91 -9.20
N GLU A 41 -15.18 -4.96 -8.24
CA GLU A 41 -15.73 -3.78 -7.57
C GLU A 41 -14.64 -2.90 -6.94
N ALA A 42 -13.69 -3.52 -6.23
CA ALA A 42 -12.60 -2.79 -5.61
C ALA A 42 -11.71 -2.06 -6.64
N TYR A 43 -11.41 -2.71 -7.78
CA TYR A 43 -10.66 -2.06 -8.85
C TYR A 43 -11.45 -0.96 -9.54
N GLU A 44 -12.75 -1.12 -9.74
CA GLU A 44 -13.62 -0.08 -10.30
C GLU A 44 -13.66 1.16 -9.39
N LYS A 45 -13.83 0.96 -8.08
CA LYS A 45 -13.80 2.05 -7.09
C LYS A 45 -12.46 2.78 -7.05
N LEU A 46 -11.34 2.04 -7.15
CA LEU A 46 -10.01 2.66 -7.23
C LEU A 46 -9.78 3.43 -8.53
N VAL A 47 -10.42 3.02 -9.62
CA VAL A 47 -10.41 3.75 -10.88
C VAL A 47 -11.28 5.02 -10.79
N GLU A 48 -12.43 4.97 -10.11
CA GLU A 48 -13.31 6.15 -9.93
C GLU A 48 -12.61 7.34 -9.24
N ILE A 49 -11.66 7.08 -8.33
CA ILE A 49 -10.86 8.12 -7.67
C ILE A 49 -10.04 8.96 -8.67
N ASN A 50 -9.72 8.42 -9.84
CA ASN A 50 -8.99 9.14 -10.88
C ASN A 50 -9.63 8.90 -12.23
N ALA A 51 -10.31 9.90 -12.76
CA ALA A 51 -10.98 9.86 -14.06
C ALA A 51 -10.09 9.41 -15.24
N THR A 52 -8.76 9.48 -15.11
CA THR A 52 -7.79 9.02 -16.13
C THR A 52 -7.16 7.66 -15.81
N ALA A 53 -7.42 7.09 -14.64
CA ALA A 53 -6.89 5.79 -14.25
C ALA A 53 -7.63 4.67 -14.96
N THR A 54 -6.89 3.60 -15.26
CA THR A 54 -7.46 2.31 -15.64
C THR A 54 -7.04 1.29 -14.60
N ARG A 55 -7.64 0.10 -14.62
CA ARG A 55 -7.24 -1.01 -13.76
C ARG A 55 -5.73 -1.27 -13.82
N ASP A 56 -5.14 -1.19 -15.01
CA ASP A 56 -3.70 -1.35 -15.20
C ASP A 56 -2.90 -0.22 -14.53
N THR A 57 -3.37 1.02 -14.61
CA THR A 57 -2.78 2.16 -13.89
C THR A 57 -2.80 1.94 -12.38
N VAL A 58 -3.92 1.47 -11.83
CA VAL A 58 -4.07 1.16 -10.40
C VAL A 58 -3.10 0.07 -9.98
N VAL A 59 -3.01 -1.02 -10.73
CA VAL A 59 -2.06 -2.12 -10.46
C VAL A 59 -0.61 -1.62 -10.52
N LYS A 60 -0.28 -0.81 -11.53
CA LYS A 60 1.04 -0.18 -11.67
C LYS A 60 1.34 0.84 -10.56
N LYS A 61 0.33 1.33 -9.83
CA LYS A 61 0.48 2.19 -8.65
C LYS A 61 0.66 1.39 -7.36
N VAL A 62 -0.16 0.35 -7.17
CA VAL A 62 -0.17 -0.51 -5.98
C VAL A 62 1.09 -1.37 -5.87
N ASN A 63 1.58 -1.92 -6.99
CA ASN A 63 2.73 -2.82 -6.97
C ASN A 63 4.01 -2.16 -6.41
N PRO A 64 4.40 -0.95 -6.87
CA PRO A 64 5.50 -0.21 -6.25
C PRO A 64 5.26 0.12 -4.78
N LEU A 65 4.05 0.54 -4.38
CA LEU A 65 3.72 0.84 -2.97
C LEU A 65 4.01 -0.36 -2.06
N ARG A 66 3.53 -1.54 -2.44
CA ARG A 66 3.77 -2.79 -1.71
C ARG A 66 5.26 -3.14 -1.66
N SER A 67 5.98 -2.95 -2.76
CA SER A 67 7.41 -3.24 -2.84
C SER A 67 8.23 -2.32 -1.93
N VAL A 68 7.92 -1.02 -1.95
CA VAL A 68 8.56 -0.02 -1.11
C VAL A 68 8.25 -0.28 0.36
N TYR A 69 6.98 -0.50 0.71
CA TYR A 69 6.58 -0.83 2.09
C TYR A 69 7.34 -2.04 2.64
N ARG A 70 7.39 -3.15 1.90
CA ARG A 70 8.12 -4.36 2.34
C ARG A 70 9.62 -4.12 2.53
N LYS A 71 10.24 -3.29 1.67
CA LYS A 71 11.66 -2.92 1.82
C LYS A 71 11.88 -2.10 3.08
N GLU A 72 11.04 -1.11 3.34
CA GLU A 72 11.10 -0.27 4.54
C GLU A 72 10.84 -1.10 5.80
N LEU A 73 9.79 -1.94 5.80
CA LEU A 73 9.48 -2.85 6.90
C LEU A 73 10.64 -3.82 7.18
N GLY A 74 11.31 -4.31 6.14
CA GLY A 74 12.51 -5.13 6.28
C GLY A 74 13.66 -4.41 6.99
N LYS A 75 13.83 -3.10 6.80
CA LYS A 75 14.84 -2.30 7.52
C LYS A 75 14.46 -2.11 8.99
N VAL A 76 13.18 -1.80 9.26
CA VAL A 76 12.64 -1.69 10.62
C VAL A 76 12.87 -3.01 11.38
N ASN A 77 12.44 -4.13 10.80
CA ASN A 77 12.60 -5.46 11.41
C ASN A 77 14.07 -5.86 11.61
N LYS A 78 14.97 -5.49 10.69
CA LYS A 78 16.41 -5.73 10.85
C LYS A 78 16.99 -4.95 12.02
N SER A 79 16.60 -3.69 12.17
CA SER A 79 17.03 -2.82 13.26
C SER A 79 16.55 -3.34 14.63
N ILE A 80 15.31 -3.85 14.71
CA ILE A 80 14.80 -4.53 15.92
C ILE A 80 15.63 -5.79 16.22
N ARG A 81 15.91 -6.62 15.21
CA ARG A 81 16.59 -7.91 15.39
C ARG A 81 18.07 -7.78 15.77
N SER A 82 18.73 -6.67 15.43
CA SER A 82 20.13 -6.42 15.80
C SER A 82 20.32 -6.04 17.28
N GLY A 83 19.25 -5.95 18.07
CA GLY A 83 19.32 -5.59 19.49
C GLY A 83 19.68 -4.12 19.73
N ALA A 84 19.45 -3.29 18.72
CA ALA A 84 19.61 -1.85 18.81
C ALA A 84 18.58 -1.30 19.82
N GLY A 85 19.00 -0.43 20.75
CA GLY A 85 18.08 0.17 21.74
C GLY A 85 16.96 0.98 21.05
N GLU A 86 15.88 1.31 21.77
CA GLU A 86 14.72 2.05 21.20
C GLU A 86 15.13 3.34 20.44
N ASP A 87 16.23 3.99 20.83
CA ASP A 87 16.79 5.18 20.16
C ASP A 87 17.51 4.90 18.83
N GLU A 88 17.94 3.66 18.57
CA GLU A 88 18.62 3.24 17.34
C GLU A 88 17.66 2.54 16.35
N MET A 89 16.36 2.49 16.65
CA MET A 89 15.38 1.90 15.75
C MET A 89 15.27 2.70 14.44
N TYR A 90 15.43 2.01 13.31
CA TYR A 90 15.27 2.61 11.99
C TYR A 90 13.86 3.20 11.83
N LYS A 91 13.78 4.53 11.69
CA LYS A 91 12.53 5.23 11.41
C LYS A 91 12.32 5.31 9.89
N PRO A 92 11.20 4.78 9.36
CA PRO A 92 10.86 4.91 7.95
C PRO A 92 10.79 6.39 7.56
N TYR A 93 11.47 6.77 6.46
CA TYR A 93 11.44 8.14 5.96
C TYR A 93 10.15 8.47 5.20
N LEU A 94 9.36 7.46 4.85
CA LEU A 94 8.14 7.64 4.06
C LEU A 94 7.01 8.08 4.98
N TRP A 95 6.48 9.28 4.74
CA TRP A 95 5.35 9.83 5.50
C TRP A 95 4.08 8.96 5.43
N TYR A 96 3.92 8.15 4.39
CA TYR A 96 2.78 7.24 4.20
C TYR A 96 3.08 5.80 4.65
N PHE A 97 4.23 5.55 5.29
CA PHE A 97 4.59 4.21 5.75
C PHE A 97 3.54 3.65 6.71
N ASP A 98 3.10 4.46 7.67
CA ASP A 98 2.11 4.07 8.68
C ASP A 98 0.74 3.79 8.05
N LEU A 99 0.39 4.51 6.98
CA LEU A 99 -0.84 4.26 6.22
C LEU A 99 -0.83 2.91 5.50
N LEU A 100 0.34 2.33 5.22
CA LEU A 100 0.47 1.03 4.57
C LEU A 100 0.61 -0.11 5.59
N HIS A 101 0.50 0.17 6.90
CA HIS A 101 0.76 -0.83 7.93
C HIS A 101 -0.21 -2.01 7.89
N PHE A 102 -1.44 -1.81 7.42
CA PHE A 102 -2.43 -2.87 7.20
C PHE A 102 -1.91 -3.99 6.27
N LEU A 103 -0.92 -3.72 5.42
CA LEU A 103 -0.32 -4.74 4.54
C LEU A 103 0.51 -5.80 5.30
N ASN A 104 0.81 -5.57 6.57
CA ASN A 104 1.52 -6.51 7.44
C ASN A 104 0.56 -7.36 8.30
N ASP A 105 -0.75 -7.16 8.19
CA ASP A 105 -1.80 -7.93 8.89
C ASP A 105 -2.00 -9.33 8.27
#